data_AF-A0AAU9UD85-F1
#
_entry.id   AF-A0AAU9UD85-F1
#
_cell.length_a   1.000
_cell.length_b   1.000
_cell.length_c   1.000
_cell.angle_alpha   90.00
_cell.angle_beta   90.00
_cell.angle_gamma   90.00
#
_symmetry.space_group_name_H-M   'P 1'
#
loop_
_entity.id
_entity.type
_entity.pdbx_description
1 polymer ?
#
loop_
_entity_poly.entity_id
_entity_poly.type
_entity_poly.pdbx_seq_one_letter_code
_entity_poly.pdbx_strand_id
1 'polypeptide(L)' 'MKKIMKSKELGIRIKQKTFDTCILPCITYGCETWALTQSHRDKLTRCQRAMERSMLGLKLKDKVRSTDIRRKTKLTDIL' A
#
# COMPACT_ATOMS: atom_id res chain seq x y z
N MET A 1 11.65 4.56 -1.53
CA MET A 1 10.43 4.15 -0.77
C MET A 1 10.49 2.75 -0.13
N LYS A 2 11.03 1.71 -0.80
CA LYS A 2 11.13 0.35 -0.21
C LYS A 2 11.78 0.32 1.18
N LYS A 3 12.79 1.17 1.44
CA LYS A 3 13.48 1.27 2.73
C LYS A 3 12.57 1.74 3.87
N ILE A 4 11.71 2.73 3.61
CA ILE A 4 10.76 3.28 4.60
C ILE A 4 9.70 2.25 4.96
N MET A 5 9.10 1.62 3.95
CA MET A 5 8.04 0.63 4.18
C MET A 5 8.57 -0.67 4.81
N LYS A 6 9.79 -1.10 4.46
CA LYS A 6 10.41 -2.31 5.02
C LYS A 6 11.17 -2.09 6.33
N SER A 7 11.46 -0.85 6.72
CA SER A 7 12.18 -0.59 7.97
C SER A 7 11.37 -1.10 9.16
N LYS A 8 12.03 -1.84 10.05
CA LYS A 8 11.44 -2.28 11.32
C LYS A 8 11.49 -1.17 12.39
N GLU A 9 12.35 -0.19 12.20
CA GLU A 9 12.57 0.92 13.15
C GLU A 9 11.45 1.96 13.08
N LEU A 10 10.77 2.05 11.93
CA LEU A 10 9.68 3.00 11.72
C LEU A 10 8.34 2.41 12.16
N GLY A 11 7.66 3.13 13.06
CA GLY A 11 6.31 2.78 13.48
C GLY A 11 5.30 2.78 12.32
N ILE A 12 4.29 1.93 12.42
CA ILE A 12 3.22 1.79 11.41
C ILE A 12 2.56 3.13 11.10
N ARG A 13 2.36 4.00 12.10
CA ARG A 13 1.73 5.31 11.94
C ARG A 13 2.50 6.25 11.01
N ILE A 14 3.83 6.20 11.04
CA ILE A 14 4.67 7.00 10.14
C ILE A 14 4.53 6.47 8.71
N LYS A 15 4.56 5.14 8.54
CA LYS A 15 4.38 4.50 7.23
C LYS A 15 3.01 4.80 6.62
N GLN A 16 1.95 4.80 7.45
CA GLN A 16 0.60 5.21 7.04
C GLN A 16 0.59 6.64 6.53
N LYS A 17 1.09 7.58 7.35
CA LYS A 17 1.14 8.99 6.98
C LYS A 17 1.91 9.21 5.67
N THR A 18 3.09 8.58 5.51
CA THR A 18 3.86 8.67 4.26
C THR A 18 3.10 8.11 3.06
N PHE A 19 2.33 7.04 3.25
CA PHE A 19 1.51 6.47 2.18
C PHE A 19 0.43 7.46 1.75
N ASP A 20 -0.37 7.96 2.70
CA ASP A 20 -1.48 8.86 2.41
C ASP A 20 -1.00 10.22 1.85
N THR A 21 0.14 10.75 2.32
CA THR A 21 0.62 12.08 1.88
C THR A 21 1.45 12.06 0.61
N CYS A 22 2.18 10.98 0.33
CA CYS A 22 3.14 10.97 -0.78
C CYS A 22 2.79 9.94 -1.86
N ILE A 23 2.37 8.74 -1.47
CA ILE A 23 2.16 7.63 -2.41
C ILE A 23 0.79 7.77 -3.06
N LEU A 24 -0.24 8.01 -2.25
CA LEU A 24 -1.61 8.16 -2.72
C LEU A 24 -1.74 9.25 -3.80
N PRO A 25 -1.38 10.54 -3.56
CA PRO A 25 -1.52 11.57 -4.58
C PRO A 25 -0.66 11.34 -5.82
N CYS A 26 0.54 10.74 -5.66
CA CYS A 26 1.40 10.42 -6.80
C CYS A 26 0.75 9.39 -7.73
N ILE A 27 0.10 8.37 -7.14
CA ILE A 27 -0.61 7.35 -7.93
C ILE A 27 -1.89 7.95 -8.52
N THR A 28 -2.66 8.72 -7.75
CA THR A 28 -3.90 9.37 -8.22
C THR A 28 -3.62 10.27 -9.41
N TYR A 29 -2.61 11.12 -9.34
CA TYR A 29 -2.19 11.98 -10.45
C TYR A 29 -1.74 11.17 -11.67
N GLY A 30 -0.96 10.10 -11.46
CA GLY A 30 -0.60 9.19 -12.55
C GLY A 30 -1.82 8.55 -13.23
N CYS A 31 -2.86 8.22 -12.45
CA CYS A 31 -4.11 7.68 -12.94
C CYS A 31 -4.95 8.69 -13.73
N GLU A 32 -4.85 9.99 -13.45
CA GLU A 32 -5.49 11.04 -14.25
C GLU A 32 -4.87 11.16 -15.64
N THR A 33 -3.55 10.92 -15.74
CA THR A 33 -2.83 11.00 -17.02
C THR A 33 -2.92 9.74 -17.88
N TRP A 34 -3.35 8.60 -17.33
CA TRP A 34 -3.50 7.32 -18.06
C TRP A 34 -4.98 6.95 -18.21
N ALA A 35 -5.34 6.30 -19.32
CA ALA A 35 -6.66 5.68 -19.42
C ALA A 35 -6.79 4.56 -18.37
N LEU A 36 -7.56 4.82 -17.30
CA LEU A 36 -7.83 3.86 -16.23
C LEU A 36 -8.67 2.68 -16.74
N THR A 37 -8.00 1.61 -17.19
CA THR A 37 -8.64 0.34 -17.49
C THR A 37 -8.87 -0.48 -16.22
N GLN A 38 -9.81 -1.43 -16.27
CA GLN A 38 -10.04 -2.36 -15.16
C GLN A 38 -8.74 -3.12 -14.76
N SER A 39 -7.91 -3.47 -15.74
CA SER A 39 -6.60 -4.12 -15.51
C SER A 39 -5.65 -3.22 -14.71
N HIS A 40 -5.68 -1.91 -14.93
CA HIS A 40 -4.88 -0.95 -14.15
C HIS A 40 -5.37 -0.90 -12.70
N ARG A 41 -6.68 -0.89 -12.46
CA ARG A 41 -7.26 -0.93 -11.10
C ARG A 41 -6.82 -2.18 -10.34
N ASP A 42 -6.93 -3.36 -10.96
CA ASP A 42 -6.52 -4.61 -10.32
C ASP A 42 -5.02 -4.65 -9.98
N LYS A 43 -4.17 -4.07 -10.84
CA LYS A 43 -2.74 -3.94 -10.58
C LYS A 43 -2.47 -2.99 -9.41
N LEU A 44 -3.18 -1.87 -9.32
CA LEU A 44 -3.06 -0.91 -8.21
C LEU A 44 -3.48 -1.54 -6.88
N THR A 45 -4.60 -2.25 -6.85
CA THR A 45 -5.03 -2.97 -5.65
C THR A 45 -3.99 -4.01 -5.22
N ARG A 46 -3.45 -4.80 -6.16
CA ARG A 46 -2.38 -5.76 -5.86
C ARG A 46 -1.12 -5.06 -5.33
N CYS A 47 -0.75 -3.92 -5.90
CA CYS A 47 0.39 -3.11 -5.45
C CYS A 47 0.19 -2.61 -4.02
N GLN A 48 -0.99 -2.07 -3.71
CA GLN A 48 -1.35 -1.62 -2.37
C GLN A 48 -1.30 -2.75 -1.34
N ARG A 49 -1.88 -3.92 -1.63
CA ARG A 49 -1.82 -5.09 -0.73
C ARG A 49 -0.40 -5.59 -0.49
N ALA A 50 0.48 -5.51 -1.50
CA ALA A 50 1.89 -5.85 -1.34
C ALA A 50 2.62 -4.84 -0.45
N MET A 51 2.31 -3.54 -0.58
CA MET A 51 2.86 -2.49 0.28
C MET A 51 2.40 -2.64 1.73
N GLU A 52 1.11 -2.89 1.98
CA GLU A 52 0.58 -3.13 3.33
C GLU A 52 1.28 -4.30 4.03
N ARG A 53 1.51 -5.42 3.32
CA ARG A 53 2.29 -6.54 3.85
C ARG A 53 3.72 -6.13 4.20
N SER A 54 4.35 -5.36 3.31
CA SER A 54 5.71 -4.88 3.53
C SER A 54 5.80 -3.95 4.75
N MET A 55 4.79 -3.12 5.01
CA MET A 55 4.73 -2.25 6.19
C MET A 55 4.72 -3.03 7.50
N LEU A 56 4.03 -4.18 7.51
CA LEU A 56 3.95 -5.09 8.65
C LEU A 56 5.11 -6.11 8.70
N GLY A 57 6.01 -6.10 7.72
CA GLY A 57 7.11 -7.06 7.63
C GLY A 57 6.68 -8.49 7.34
N LEU A 58 5.46 -8.71 6.84
CA LEU A 58 4.90 -10.03 6.58
C LEU A 58 5.37 -10.59 5.23
N LYS A 59 5.64 -11.90 5.21
CA LYS A 59 5.95 -12.68 4.01
C LYS A 59 4.71 -13.43 3.54
N LEU A 60 4.71 -13.85 2.27
CA LEU A 60 3.63 -14.70 1.72
C LEU A 60 3.50 -16.04 2.47
N LYS A 61 4.61 -16.54 3.03
CA LYS A 61 4.64 -17.77 3.82
C LYS A 61 3.84 -17.69 5.12
N ASP A 62 3.63 -16.49 5.65
CA ASP A 62 2.91 -16.29 6.91
C ASP A 62 1.39 -16.50 6.74
N LYS A 63 0.91 -16.66 5.49
CA LYS A 63 -0.49 -16.97 5.13
C LYS A 63 -1.54 -16.06 5.81
N VAL A 64 -1.16 -14.83 6.15
CA VAL A 64 -2.07 -13.85 6.76
C VAL A 64 -3.05 -13.31 5.71
N ARG A 65 -4.34 -13.28 6.08
CA ARG A 65 -5.41 -12.77 5.22
C ARG A 65 -5.25 -11.25 5.03
N SER A 66 -5.59 -10.77 3.84
CA SER A 66 -5.57 -9.34 3.50
C SER A 66 -6.49 -8.52 4.41
N THR A 67 -7.61 -9.08 4.87
CA THR A 67 -8.55 -8.46 5.80
C THR A 67 -7.90 -8.11 7.14
N ASP A 68 -7.08 -9.02 7.68
CA ASP A 68 -6.39 -8.81 8.95
C ASP A 68 -5.29 -7.76 8.83
N ILE A 69 -4.58 -7.78 7.69
CA ILE A 69 -3.58 -6.76 7.34
C ILE A 69 -4.24 -5.37 7.24
N ARG A 70 -5.40 -5.30 6.59
CA ARG A 70 -6.17 -4.06 6.41
C ARG A 70 -6.65 -3.48 7.73
N ARG A 71 -7.14 -4.32 8.65
CA ARG A 71 -7.55 -3.91 10.00
C ARG A 71 -6.41 -3.27 10.80
N LYS A 72 -5.18 -3.72 10.60
CA LYS A 72 -3.98 -3.17 11.25
C LYS A 72 -3.46 -1.90 10.58
N THR A 73 -3.48 -1.86 9.25
CA THR A 73 -2.88 -0.77 8.47
C THR A 73 -3.82 0.39 8.19
N LYS A 74 -5.15 0.19 8.15
CA LYS A 74 -6.18 1.25 8.01
C LYS A 74 -5.84 2.34 6.98
N LEU A 75 -5.14 1.99 5.89
CA LEU A 75 -4.75 2.96 4.86
C LEU A 75 -5.98 3.41 4.06
N THR A 76 -5.86 4.50 3.32
CA THR A 76 -6.85 4.86 2.30
C THR A 76 -6.67 3.96 1.08
N ASP A 77 -7.76 3.51 0.45
CA ASP A 77 -7.67 2.83 -0.86
C ASP A 77 -7.42 3.88 -1.95
N ILE A 78 -6.62 3.49 -2.95
CA ILE A 78 -6.17 4.41 -4.00
C ILE A 78 -7.32 4.80 -4.95
N LEU A 79 -8.30 3.92 -5.13
CA LEU A 79 -9.47 4.04 -6.00
C LEU A 79 -10.66 3.28 -5.43
#